data_AF-A0A535DNL9-F1
#
_entry.id   AF-A0A535DNL9-F1
#
_cell.length_a   1.000
_cell.length_b   1.000
_cell.length_c   1.000
_cell.angle_alpha   90.00
_cell.angle_beta   90.00
_cell.angle_gamma   90.00
#
_symmetry.space_group_name_H-M   'P 1'
#
loop_
_entity.id
_entity.type
_entity.pdbx_description
1 polymer ?
#
loop_
_entity_poly.entity_id
_entity_poly.type
_entity_poly.pdbx_seq_one_letter_code
_entity_poly.pdbx_strand_id
1 'polypeptide(L)'
;MSPSTAVTKARQALRKRGGVYAAIPLDEMRRPMRVLTERGLVVLDVRSSQTATKLAMYWNAVDAYLRTGDKRPLVPYVGRSFLAGGHRMPYMTDPRLLDRLSHAGQVSFEDLYESSA
;
A
#
# COMPACT_ATOMS: atom_id res chain seq x y z
N MET A 1 4.00 1.82 41.28
CA MET A 1 4.00 1.32 39.89
C MET A 1 4.34 2.49 38.99
N SER A 2 5.55 2.49 38.42
CA SER A 2 6.14 3.65 37.73
C SER A 2 5.95 3.56 36.20
N PRO A 3 5.74 4.69 35.49
CA PRO A 3 5.31 4.73 34.09
C PRO A 3 6.48 4.91 33.11
N SER A 4 7.43 3.98 33.07
CA SER A 4 8.66 4.11 32.26
C SER A 4 8.91 2.91 31.34
N THR A 5 8.07 2.69 30.32
CA THR A 5 8.40 1.74 29.23
C THR A 5 7.70 2.05 27.90
N ALA A 6 7.49 3.32 27.57
CA ALA A 6 6.93 3.72 26.26
C ALA A 6 7.84 4.67 25.46
N VAL A 7 9.11 4.83 25.85
CA VAL A 7 10.01 5.83 25.24
C VAL A 7 10.82 5.27 24.05
N THR A 8 10.95 3.95 23.89
CA THR A 8 11.99 3.42 22.97
C THR A 8 11.51 3.13 21.53
N LYS A 9 10.20 3.15 21.22
CA LYS A 9 9.72 2.83 19.85
C LYS A 9 9.02 3.97 19.09
N ALA A 10 8.96 5.18 19.67
CA ALA A 10 8.35 6.35 19.02
C ALA A 10 9.22 6.99 17.91
N ARG A 11 10.40 6.45 17.62
CA ARG A 11 11.48 7.19 16.92
C ARG A 11 11.55 7.08 15.39
N GLN A 12 10.63 6.43 14.70
CA GLN A 12 10.71 6.34 13.22
C GLN A 12 9.41 6.67 12.48
N ALA A 13 8.45 7.33 13.15
CA ALA A 13 7.29 7.95 12.50
C ALA A 13 7.57 9.41 12.06
N LEU A 14 8.81 9.70 11.63
CA LEU A 14 9.19 11.02 11.13
C LEU A 14 8.90 11.09 9.63
N ARG A 15 7.80 11.73 9.23
CA ARG A 15 7.62 12.17 7.83
C ARG A 15 7.89 13.67 7.76
N LYS A 16 8.92 14.04 7.00
CA LYS A 16 9.38 15.40 6.77
C LYS A 16 8.51 16.08 5.70
N ARG A 17 7.83 17.17 6.07
CA ARG A 17 7.54 18.31 5.18
C ARG A 17 7.59 19.60 6.02
N GLY A 18 8.63 20.40 5.81
CA GLY A 18 8.65 21.82 6.20
C GLY A 18 8.97 22.21 7.65
N GLY A 19 9.39 21.32 8.54
CA GLY A 19 10.03 21.73 9.80
C GLY A 19 9.11 22.18 10.95
N VAL A 20 7.84 21.79 10.96
CA VAL A 20 7.00 21.89 12.18
C VAL A 20 6.27 20.57 12.41
N TYR A 21 6.63 19.88 13.48
CA TYR A 21 6.06 18.60 13.89
C TYR A 21 4.79 18.84 14.72
N ALA A 22 3.61 18.71 14.10
CA ALA A 22 2.35 18.56 14.85
C ALA A 22 1.90 17.11 14.74
N ALA A 23 1.81 16.40 15.87
CA ALA A 23 1.31 15.04 15.93
C ALA A 23 -0.21 15.06 15.72
N ILE A 24 -0.66 14.71 14.52
CA ILE A 24 -2.09 14.52 14.22
C ILE A 24 -2.48 13.12 14.75
N PRO A 25 -3.61 12.97 15.49
CA PRO A 25 -4.07 11.68 15.99
C PRO A 25 -4.11 10.62 14.88
N LEU A 26 -3.60 9.42 15.18
CA LEU A 26 -3.34 8.34 14.24
C LEU A 26 -4.60 7.81 13.50
N ASP A 27 -5.79 8.10 14.03
CA ASP A 27 -7.05 7.45 13.69
C ASP A 27 -7.84 8.11 12.53
N GLU A 28 -7.45 9.33 12.12
CA GLU A 28 -8.16 10.09 11.08
C GLU A 28 -7.36 10.27 9.78
N MET A 29 -6.14 9.72 9.72
CA MET A 29 -5.24 9.96 8.59
C MET A 29 -5.64 9.11 7.38
N ARG A 30 -6.61 9.62 6.61
CA ARG A 30 -6.95 9.09 5.28
C ARG A 30 -5.74 9.27 4.37
N ARG A 31 -5.21 8.16 3.85
CA ARG A 31 -4.09 8.16 2.92
C ARG A 31 -4.63 7.77 1.55
N PRO A 32 -4.65 8.68 0.55
CA PRO A 32 -4.94 8.28 -0.81
C PRO A 32 -3.85 7.32 -1.28
N MET A 33 -4.23 6.12 -1.68
CA MET A 33 -3.31 5.10 -2.18
C MET A 33 -3.82 4.53 -3.50
N ARG A 34 -2.87 4.22 -4.40
CA ARG A 34 -3.17 3.49 -5.63
C ARG A 34 -3.59 2.05 -5.28
N VAL A 35 -4.76 1.67 -5.76
CA VAL A 35 -5.38 0.36 -5.60
C VAL A 35 -5.55 -0.25 -6.98
N LEU A 36 -5.05 -1.47 -7.13
CA LEU A 36 -5.22 -2.24 -8.36
C LEU A 36 -6.59 -2.91 -8.37
N THR A 37 -7.30 -2.78 -9.49
CA THR A 37 -8.60 -3.41 -9.73
C THR A 37 -8.57 -4.15 -11.06
N GLU A 38 -9.61 -4.93 -11.35
CA GLU A 38 -9.78 -5.61 -12.64
C GLU A 38 -9.80 -4.65 -13.84
N ARG A 39 -10.11 -3.37 -13.61
CA ARG A 39 -10.20 -2.32 -14.63
C ARG A 39 -8.95 -1.43 -14.69
N GLY A 40 -7.95 -1.70 -13.85
CA GLY A 40 -6.74 -0.89 -13.71
C GLY A 40 -6.63 -0.18 -12.37
N LEU A 41 -5.79 0.86 -12.33
CA LEU A 41 -5.48 1.62 -11.12
C LEU A 41 -6.55 2.65 -10.78
N VAL A 42 -6.93 2.69 -9.50
CA VAL A 42 -7.76 3.75 -8.93
C VAL A 42 -7.09 4.30 -7.66
N VAL A 43 -7.35 5.55 -7.31
CA VAL A 43 -6.89 6.13 -6.04
C VAL A 43 -8.02 6.04 -5.02
N LEU A 44 -7.78 5.35 -3.91
CA LEU A 44 -8.76 5.19 -2.83
C LEU A 44 -8.15 5.55 -1.47
N ASP A 45 -8.98 6.06 -0.58
CA ASP A 45 -8.58 6.37 0.79
C ASP A 45 -8.39 5.10 1.62
N VAL A 46 -7.20 4.93 2.19
CA VAL A 46 -6.90 3.91 3.18
C VAL A 46 -6.90 4.54 4.57
N ARG A 47 -7.74 4.02 5.47
CA ARG A 47 -7.96 4.61 6.81
C ARG A 47 -6.95 4.18 7.86
N SER A 48 -6.34 2.99 7.72
CA SER A 48 -5.44 2.45 8.75
C SER A 48 -4.01 2.29 8.23
N SER A 49 -3.03 2.58 9.09
CA SER A 49 -1.61 2.35 8.81
C SER A 49 -1.33 0.87 8.52
N GLN A 50 -2.02 -0.05 9.20
CA GLN A 50 -1.90 -1.49 8.96
C GLN A 50 -2.35 -1.87 7.55
N THR A 51 -3.48 -1.32 7.07
CA THR A 51 -3.96 -1.57 5.72
C THR A 51 -3.02 -0.94 4.70
N ALA A 52 -2.50 0.26 4.96
CA ALA A 52 -1.54 0.91 4.09
C ALA A 52 -0.25 0.08 3.95
N THR A 53 0.27 -0.46 5.04
CA THR A 53 1.44 -1.35 5.03
C THR A 53 1.15 -2.62 4.23
N LYS A 54 0.00 -3.27 4.44
CA LYS A 54 -0.38 -4.48 3.69
C LYS A 54 -0.50 -4.19 2.19
N LEU A 55 -1.08 -3.04 1.82
CA LEU A 55 -1.19 -2.62 0.42
C LEU A 55 0.18 -2.33 -0.20
N ALA A 56 1.11 -1.72 0.54
CA ALA A 56 2.48 -1.51 0.09
C ALA A 56 3.24 -2.84 -0.10
N MET A 57 3.10 -3.79 0.83
CA MET A 57 3.70 -5.11 0.69
C MET A 57 3.12 -5.90 -0.50
N TYR A 58 1.83 -5.71 -0.78
CA TYR A 58 1.19 -6.26 -1.97
C TYR A 58 1.79 -5.68 -3.26
N TRP A 59 2.01 -4.36 -3.31
CA TRP A 59 2.67 -3.72 -4.45
C TRP A 59 4.08 -4.26 -4.70
N ASN A 60 4.86 -4.51 -3.64
CA ASN A 60 6.17 -5.16 -3.77
C ASN A 60 6.07 -6.59 -4.34
N ALA A 61 5.00 -7.32 -4.03
CA ALA A 61 4.76 -8.66 -4.57
C ALA A 61 4.36 -8.62 -6.05
N VAL A 62 3.51 -7.65 -6.44
CA VAL A 62 3.14 -7.41 -7.84
C VAL A 62 4.37 -7.00 -8.65
N ASP A 63 5.22 -6.11 -8.12
CA ASP A 63 6.50 -5.73 -8.73
C ASP A 63 7.41 -6.93 -8.95
N ALA A 64 7.62 -7.72 -7.90
CA ALA A 64 8.44 -8.92 -7.98
C ALA A 64 7.92 -9.88 -9.06
N TYR A 65 6.61 -10.08 -9.15
CA TYR A 65 5.99 -10.88 -10.20
C TYR A 65 6.21 -10.27 -11.59
N LEU A 66 5.89 -9.00 -11.81
CA LEU A 66 6.00 -8.36 -13.12
C LEU A 66 7.45 -8.31 -13.63
N ARG A 67 8.43 -8.20 -12.73
CA ARG A 67 9.86 -8.19 -13.09
C ARG A 67 10.43 -9.58 -13.37
N THR A 68 9.96 -10.62 -12.67
CA THR A 68 10.61 -11.95 -12.67
C THR A 68 9.75 -13.08 -13.22
N GLY A 69 8.45 -12.87 -13.36
CA GLY A 69 7.45 -13.91 -13.62
C GLY A 69 7.14 -14.80 -12.41
N ASP A 70 7.81 -14.62 -11.27
CA ASP A 70 7.63 -15.45 -10.07
C ASP A 70 6.32 -15.11 -9.33
N LYS A 71 5.44 -16.10 -9.22
CA LYS A 71 4.12 -15.96 -8.59
C LYS A 71 4.16 -16.17 -7.08
N ARG A 72 5.23 -16.74 -6.53
CA ARG A 72 5.34 -17.06 -5.09
C ARG A 72 5.06 -15.85 -4.18
N PRO A 73 5.53 -14.62 -4.49
CA PRO A 73 5.22 -13.44 -3.69
C PRO A 73 3.73 -13.08 -3.64
N LEU A 74 2.93 -13.48 -4.62
CA LEU A 74 1.49 -13.19 -4.69
C LEU A 74 0.63 -14.15 -3.85
N VAL A 75 1.15 -15.35 -3.55
CA VAL A 75 0.42 -16.41 -2.82
C VAL A 75 -0.24 -15.92 -1.52
N PRO A 76 0.42 -15.11 -0.67
CA PRO A 76 -0.19 -14.63 0.56
C PRO A 76 -1.42 -13.73 0.37
N TYR A 77 -1.70 -13.27 -0.85
CA TYR A 77 -2.80 -12.35 -1.16
C TYR A 77 -3.97 -13.02 -1.88
N VAL A 78 -3.79 -14.27 -2.33
CA VAL A 78 -4.82 -15.02 -3.07
C VAL A 78 -6.08 -15.16 -2.22
N GLY A 79 -7.22 -14.77 -2.78
CA GLY A 79 -8.53 -14.82 -2.11
C GLY A 79 -8.70 -13.84 -0.94
N ARG A 80 -7.71 -12.96 -0.70
CA ARG A 80 -7.77 -11.97 0.37
C ARG A 80 -8.25 -10.62 -0.14
N SER A 81 -8.62 -9.77 0.80
CA SER A 81 -9.10 -8.42 0.52
C SER A 81 -8.64 -7.45 1.61
N PHE A 82 -8.79 -6.16 1.34
CA PHE A 82 -8.51 -5.07 2.26
C PHE A 82 -9.60 -4.00 2.20
N LEU A 83 -9.59 -3.06 3.15
CA LEU A 83 -10.54 -1.94 3.17
C LEU A 83 -9.93 -0.70 2.53
N ALA A 84 -10.58 -0.15 1.51
CA ALA A 84 -10.21 1.11 0.88
C ALA A 84 -11.46 1.84 0.37
N GLY A 85 -11.51 3.17 0.52
CA GLY A 85 -12.68 3.98 0.15
C GLY A 85 -13.96 3.63 0.91
N GLY A 86 -13.88 2.90 2.03
CA GLY A 86 -15.05 2.37 2.72
C GLY A 86 -15.58 1.03 2.17
N HIS A 87 -14.91 0.46 1.16
CA HIS A 87 -15.29 -0.79 0.51
C HIS A 87 -14.26 -1.89 0.75
N ARG A 88 -14.72 -3.15 0.71
CA ARG A 88 -13.84 -4.33 0.75
C ARG A 88 -13.36 -4.65 -0.66
N MET A 89 -12.07 -4.42 -0.90
CA MET A 89 -11.42 -4.58 -2.20
C MET A 89 -10.59 -5.87 -2.23
N PRO A 90 -10.75 -6.76 -3.22
CA PRO A 90 -9.89 -7.92 -3.38
C PRO A 90 -8.46 -7.52 -3.80
N TYR A 91 -7.46 -8.32 -3.41
CA TYR A 91 -6.13 -8.21 -4.00
C TYR A 91 -6.12 -8.90 -5.37
N MET A 92 -5.61 -8.21 -6.39
CA MET A 92 -5.47 -8.80 -7.73
C MET A 92 -4.24 -9.69 -7.78
N THR A 93 -4.43 -11.00 -7.96
CA THR A 93 -3.34 -11.98 -7.99
C THR A 93 -3.33 -12.84 -9.24
N ASP A 94 -4.27 -12.65 -10.17
CA ASP A 94 -4.29 -13.39 -11.44
C ASP A 94 -3.13 -12.91 -12.35
N PRO A 95 -2.14 -13.78 -12.65
CA PRO A 95 -1.03 -13.46 -13.51
C PRO A 95 -1.46 -12.87 -14.86
N ARG A 96 -2.51 -13.44 -15.48
CA ARG A 96 -2.98 -12.99 -16.81
C ARG A 96 -3.57 -11.58 -16.75
N LEU A 97 -4.26 -11.25 -15.67
CA LEU A 97 -4.78 -9.91 -15.43
C LEU A 97 -3.64 -8.92 -15.21
N LEU A 98 -2.68 -9.27 -14.33
CA LEU A 98 -1.53 -8.41 -14.03
C LEU A 98 -0.70 -8.13 -15.29
N ASP A 99 -0.44 -9.15 -16.10
CA ASP A 99 0.27 -9.00 -17.37
C ASP A 99 -0.51 -8.07 -18.31
N ARG A 100 -1.82 -8.28 -18.47
CA ARG A 100 -2.65 -7.44 -19.33
C ARG A 100 -2.64 -5.97 -18.91
N LEU A 101 -2.79 -5.70 -17.62
CA LEU A 101 -2.82 -4.33 -17.09
C LEU A 101 -1.45 -3.64 -17.20
N SER A 102 -0.36 -4.40 -17.03
CA SER A 102 1.01 -3.92 -17.26
C SER A 102 1.24 -3.55 -18.73
N HIS A 103 0.93 -4.47 -19.66
CA HIS A 103 1.07 -4.21 -21.10
C HIS A 103 0.18 -3.06 -21.61
N ALA A 104 -0.96 -2.83 -20.97
CA ALA A 104 -1.86 -1.71 -21.29
C ALA A 104 -1.38 -0.36 -20.73
N GLY A 105 -0.23 -0.30 -20.03
CA GLY A 105 0.26 0.91 -19.36
C GLY A 105 -0.60 1.36 -18.17
N GLN A 106 -1.58 0.53 -17.76
CA GLN A 106 -2.47 0.81 -16.63
C GLN A 106 -1.83 0.49 -15.28
N VAL A 107 -0.66 -0.13 -15.31
CA VAL A 107 0.24 -0.32 -14.17
C VAL A 107 1.63 0.12 -14.65
N SER A 108 1.94 1.40 -14.45
CA SER A 108 3.28 1.95 -14.67
C SER A 108 3.99 2.09 -13.32
N PHE A 109 5.29 1.78 -13.28
CA PHE A 109 6.09 1.76 -12.05
C PHE A 109 6.75 3.09 -11.74
N GLU A 110 7.05 3.94 -12.73
CA GLU A 110 7.51 5.31 -12.49
C GLU A 110 6.52 6.06 -11.58
N ASP A 111 5.22 5.84 -11.79
CA ASP A 111 4.14 6.38 -10.98
C ASP A 111 4.25 5.99 -9.49
N LEU A 112 4.56 4.73 -9.18
CA LEU A 112 4.56 4.16 -7.82
C LEU A 112 5.61 4.83 -6.91
N TYR A 113 6.74 5.24 -7.48
CA TYR A 113 7.83 5.89 -6.75
C TYR A 113 7.70 7.42 -6.68
N GLU A 114 7.04 8.07 -7.64
CA GLU A 114 6.87 9.54 -7.65
C GLU A 114 6.03 10.09 -6.47
N SER A 115 5.14 9.28 -5.89
CA SER A 115 4.31 9.72 -4.74
C SER A 115 5.02 9.71 -3.39
N SER A 116 6.33 9.41 -3.37
CA SER A 116 7.14 9.31 -2.16
C SER A 116 8.24 10.37 -2.01
N ALA A 117 8.38 11.30 -2.97
CA ALA A 117 9.32 12.42 -2.94
C ALA A 117 8.74 13.72 -2.35
#